data_AF-A0A8J7CTX4-F1
#
_entry.id   AF-A0A8J7CTX4-F1
#
_cell.length_a   1.000
_cell.length_b   1.000
_cell.length_c   1.000
_cell.angle_alpha   90.00
_cell.angle_beta   90.00
_cell.angle_gamma   90.00
#
_symmetry.space_group_name_H-M   'P 1'
#
loop_
_entity.id
_entity.type
_entity.pdbx_description
1 polymer ?
#
loop_
_entity_poly.entity_id
_entity_poly.type
_entity_poly.pdbx_seq_one_letter_code
_entity_poly.pdbx_strand_id
1 'polypeptide(L)'
;MSDRPLKLLLIDPDSIFRLGLRVALEEMPNLQVVAEVETDTAALQILAELANQDSKQVNLVVLELGNGHSIDSQLQGLQLCHQLKTLYPTLPILLLSSVQDPRILSAARVAGVDGYRPKGTPVSQLVAAIEEVATGGSHWVVNANPPQTLISSPHKLPLFRLRHNLRLSGINYINDSLAKVTAQLHTPGLPILDQVVLAGQRRELLAARWLLNGLLSSPQERQQQQFTPSPGQLPVIPSPSSAIVPTDSEEQLISPLPINSRALQLALFSSCVNKLQFPLVNVTDIPLEIDILREDKKRDLLYLILQKLAKQLDEIRASKITIEQLEGFKNTILFDLWQTTVTDFFGKFARVQVGKQNIEFVNVLLQNSRVIQTEILNKIPFVAELLSYLLFQTDLHIDNNSYPADSSDAKYQALGILENLLIQVANSVIQPLLNYLADVEAVKKTFYNRNFISTREIERFRNDLSWKYRLNNYVNEAKAIFESRYELFVLAPRGIAQISIYAPRKEELATLSGVPLFVTLVLEFWDAIAPRLQSLISFLGSGIVFILTQVIGRGLGLIGRGILQGIGSVSFQDKNLKRNSEKQK
;
A
#
# COMPACT_ATOMS: atom_id res chain seq x y z
N MET A 1 18.02 49.71 -4.83
CA MET A 1 17.29 48.56 -5.39
C MET A 1 15.96 48.52 -4.65
N SER A 2 14.84 48.38 -5.35
CA SER A 2 13.50 48.61 -4.79
C SER A 2 13.29 47.76 -3.52
N ASP A 3 13.06 48.41 -2.38
CA ASP A 3 12.79 47.81 -1.06
C ASP A 3 11.46 47.01 -0.98
N ARG A 4 10.92 46.55 -2.11
CA ARG A 4 9.63 45.88 -2.18
C ARG A 4 9.80 44.43 -2.63
N PRO A 5 9.24 43.46 -1.90
CA PRO A 5 9.37 42.05 -2.24
C PRO A 5 8.67 41.73 -3.56
N LEU A 6 9.22 40.79 -4.32
CA LEU A 6 8.61 40.26 -5.54
C LEU A 6 7.36 39.47 -5.19
N LYS A 7 6.23 39.91 -5.75
CA LYS A 7 4.91 39.33 -5.50
C LYS A 7 4.63 38.18 -6.46
N LEU A 8 4.46 36.98 -5.92
CA LEU A 8 4.32 35.73 -6.67
C LEU A 8 2.89 35.20 -6.58
N LEU A 9 2.38 34.70 -7.71
CA LEU A 9 1.19 33.86 -7.77
C LEU A 9 1.62 32.40 -8.01
N LEU A 10 1.23 31.49 -7.12
CA LEU A 10 1.51 30.06 -7.29
C LEU A 10 0.29 29.34 -7.86
N ILE A 11 0.45 28.62 -8.97
CA ILE A 11 -0.59 27.85 -9.65
C ILE A 11 -0.15 26.40 -9.73
N ASP A 12 -0.75 25.52 -8.95
CA ASP A 12 -0.43 24.09 -8.96
C ASP A 12 -1.58 23.31 -8.34
N PRO A 13 -2.10 22.21 -8.90
CA PRO A 13 -3.21 21.47 -8.29
C PRO A 13 -2.83 20.75 -6.98
N ASP A 14 -1.53 20.49 -6.75
CA ASP A 14 -1.05 19.82 -5.54
C ASP A 14 -0.95 20.82 -4.36
N SER A 15 -1.92 20.75 -3.46
CA SER A 15 -2.00 21.63 -2.29
C SER A 15 -0.85 21.45 -1.29
N ILE A 16 -0.25 20.25 -1.22
CA ILE A 16 0.92 19.99 -0.35
C ILE A 16 2.15 20.62 -0.98
N PHE A 17 2.33 20.47 -2.29
CA PHE A 17 3.45 21.11 -3.00
C PHE A 17 3.35 22.64 -2.95
N ARG A 18 2.17 23.24 -3.17
CA ARG A 18 1.96 24.70 -3.03
C ARG A 18 2.29 25.21 -1.64
N LEU A 19 1.83 24.50 -0.60
CA LEU A 19 2.11 24.88 0.79
C LEU A 19 3.61 24.79 1.09
N GLY A 20 4.27 23.69 0.70
CA GLY A 20 5.72 23.54 0.86
C GLY A 20 6.51 24.59 0.10
N LEU A 21 6.09 24.91 -1.12
CA LEU A 21 6.69 25.93 -1.95
C LEU A 21 6.50 27.34 -1.37
N ARG A 22 5.30 27.68 -0.89
CA ARG A 22 5.07 28.96 -0.19
C ARG A 22 6.00 29.09 0.99
N VAL A 23 6.00 28.11 1.89
CA VAL A 23 6.81 28.17 3.12
C VAL A 23 8.28 28.38 2.76
N ALA A 24 8.79 27.64 1.77
CA ALA A 24 10.16 27.77 1.31
C ALA A 24 10.49 29.12 0.66
N LEU A 25 9.54 29.72 -0.08
CA LEU A 25 9.73 31.01 -0.74
C LEU A 25 9.54 32.20 0.22
N GLU A 26 8.63 32.11 1.18
CA GLU A 26 8.37 33.16 2.18
C GLU A 26 9.45 33.25 3.26
N GLU A 27 10.31 32.23 3.40
CA GLU A 27 11.56 32.35 4.17
C GLU A 27 12.53 33.37 3.53
N MET A 28 12.37 33.70 2.24
CA MET A 28 13.21 34.68 1.55
C MET A 28 12.61 36.09 1.71
N PRO A 29 13.32 37.06 2.31
CA PRO A 29 12.76 38.37 2.64
C PRO A 29 12.40 39.23 1.42
N ASN A 30 12.94 38.88 0.25
CA ASN A 30 12.71 39.58 -1.03
C ASN A 30 11.60 38.95 -1.88
N LEU A 31 10.96 37.87 -1.42
CA LEU A 31 9.84 37.23 -2.10
C LEU A 31 8.59 37.28 -1.22
N GLN A 32 7.43 37.40 -1.86
CA GLN A 32 6.14 37.36 -1.20
C GLN A 32 5.15 36.59 -2.06
N VAL A 33 4.52 35.54 -1.53
CA VAL A 33 3.43 34.86 -2.22
C VAL A 33 2.14 35.63 -1.94
N VAL A 34 1.60 36.31 -2.95
CA VAL A 34 0.38 37.14 -2.78
C VAL A 34 -0.90 36.33 -2.96
N ALA A 35 -0.82 35.21 -3.67
CA ALA A 35 -1.91 34.29 -3.82
C ALA A 35 -1.39 32.90 -4.24
N GLU A 36 -2.19 31.89 -3.91
CA GLU A 36 -2.08 30.55 -4.48
C GLU A 36 -3.43 30.09 -4.99
N VAL A 37 -3.37 29.29 -6.04
CA VAL A 37 -4.55 28.75 -6.68
C VAL A 37 -4.28 27.34 -7.16
N GLU A 38 -5.31 26.51 -7.10
CA GLU A 38 -5.24 25.10 -7.49
C GLU A 38 -5.72 24.84 -8.91
N THR A 39 -6.45 25.78 -9.51
CA THR A 39 -7.06 25.63 -10.83
C THR A 39 -6.79 26.83 -11.73
N ASP A 40 -6.83 26.57 -13.04
CA ASP A 40 -6.68 27.57 -14.10
C ASP A 40 -7.72 28.70 -13.99
N THR A 41 -8.96 28.34 -13.64
CA THR A 41 -10.05 29.30 -13.50
C THR A 41 -9.84 30.22 -12.30
N ALA A 42 -9.39 29.66 -11.17
CA ALA A 42 -9.05 30.46 -9.99
C ALA A 42 -7.87 31.40 -10.26
N ALA A 43 -6.87 30.95 -11.04
CA ALA A 43 -5.74 31.79 -11.43
C ALA A 43 -6.17 33.04 -12.21
N LEU A 44 -7.01 32.85 -13.23
CA LEU A 44 -7.53 33.96 -14.03
C LEU A 44 -8.40 34.90 -13.21
N GLN A 45 -9.23 34.37 -12.30
CA GLN A 45 -10.08 35.17 -11.45
C GLN A 45 -9.25 36.05 -10.49
N ILE A 46 -8.26 35.46 -9.80
CA ILE A 46 -7.39 36.21 -8.88
C ILE A 46 -6.55 37.25 -9.61
N LEU A 47 -6.04 36.94 -10.80
CA LEU A 47 -5.32 37.94 -11.59
C LEU A 47 -6.21 39.09 -12.02
N ALA A 48 -7.47 38.83 -12.39
CA ALA A 48 -8.43 39.88 -12.72
C ALA A 48 -8.78 40.75 -11.49
N GLU A 49 -8.99 40.12 -10.33
CA GLU A 49 -9.27 40.82 -9.07
C GLU A 49 -8.10 41.72 -8.64
N LEU A 50 -6.87 41.20 -8.70
CA LEU A 50 -5.67 41.96 -8.34
C LEU A 50 -5.37 43.07 -9.37
N ALA A 51 -5.55 42.81 -10.67
CA ALA A 51 -5.33 43.82 -11.71
C ALA A 51 -6.27 45.03 -11.60
N ASN A 52 -7.50 44.82 -11.10
CA ASN A 52 -8.47 45.90 -10.86
C ASN A 52 -8.08 46.82 -9.70
N GLN A 53 -7.25 46.34 -8.77
CA GLN A 53 -6.75 47.14 -7.66
C GLN A 53 -5.47 47.89 -8.06
N ASP A 54 -4.47 47.16 -8.54
CA ASP A 54 -3.21 47.71 -9.07
C ASP A 54 -2.61 46.73 -10.09
N SER A 55 -2.30 47.22 -11.28
CA SER A 55 -1.73 46.43 -12.36
C SER A 55 -0.37 45.78 -12.03
N LYS A 56 0.32 46.22 -10.96
CA LYS A 56 1.62 45.67 -10.51
C LYS A 56 1.55 44.78 -9.27
N GLN A 57 0.37 44.25 -8.93
CA GLN A 57 0.17 43.47 -7.71
C GLN A 57 0.68 42.02 -7.80
N VAL A 58 0.90 41.49 -9.01
CA VAL A 58 1.63 40.24 -9.26
C VAL A 58 2.81 40.54 -10.17
N ASN A 59 4.01 40.12 -9.76
CA ASN A 59 5.25 40.31 -10.51
C ASN A 59 5.65 39.07 -11.30
N LEU A 60 5.26 37.88 -10.86
CA LEU A 60 5.56 36.62 -11.54
C LEU A 60 4.56 35.53 -11.16
N VAL A 61 4.25 34.66 -12.13
CA VAL A 61 3.44 33.45 -11.93
C VAL A 61 4.36 32.23 -11.92
N VAL A 62 4.29 31.40 -10.88
CA VAL A 62 4.91 30.07 -10.84
C VAL A 62 3.82 29.04 -11.11
N LEU A 63 3.94 28.29 -12.22
CA LEU A 63 2.86 27.44 -12.73
C LEU A 63 3.32 25.97 -12.92
N GLU A 64 2.53 25.03 -12.40
CA GLU A 64 2.62 23.60 -12.75
C GLU A 64 1.85 23.35 -14.05
N LEU A 65 2.55 22.82 -15.04
CA LEU A 65 2.04 22.62 -16.40
C LEU A 65 1.10 21.39 -16.51
N GLY A 66 1.21 20.43 -15.60
CA GLY A 66 0.36 19.23 -15.56
C GLY A 66 1.01 18.06 -14.84
N ASN A 67 0.21 17.11 -14.35
CA ASN A 67 0.66 16.05 -13.42
C ASN A 67 1.49 14.90 -14.06
N GLY A 68 2.18 15.12 -15.17
CA GLY A 68 3.16 14.19 -15.77
C GLY A 68 2.62 12.89 -16.39
N HIS A 69 1.40 12.46 -16.04
CA HIS A 69 0.84 11.15 -16.39
C HIS A 69 -0.44 11.19 -17.24
N SER A 70 -1.00 12.38 -17.48
CA SER A 70 -2.15 12.61 -18.36
C SER A 70 -1.79 13.63 -19.46
N ILE A 71 -1.98 13.26 -20.73
CA ILE A 71 -1.75 14.15 -21.88
C ILE A 71 -2.74 15.32 -21.86
N ASP A 72 -3.98 15.07 -21.43
CA ASP A 72 -5.02 16.10 -21.36
C ASP A 72 -4.68 17.19 -20.34
N SER A 73 -4.08 16.81 -19.20
CA SER A 73 -3.62 17.78 -18.19
C SER A 73 -2.49 18.67 -18.70
N GLN A 74 -1.56 18.13 -19.50
CA GLN A 74 -0.46 18.91 -20.09
C GLN A 74 -0.95 19.89 -21.16
N LEU A 75 -1.95 19.50 -21.95
CA LEU A 75 -2.59 20.37 -22.94
C LEU A 75 -3.38 21.49 -22.26
N GLN A 76 -4.06 21.20 -21.15
CA GLN A 76 -4.80 22.20 -20.39
C GLN A 76 -3.87 23.26 -19.76
N GLY A 77 -2.74 22.86 -19.18
CA GLY A 77 -1.74 23.81 -18.66
C GLY A 77 -1.11 24.69 -19.74
N LEU A 78 -0.88 24.15 -20.94
CA LEU A 78 -0.43 24.95 -22.10
C LEU A 78 -1.49 25.97 -22.55
N GLN A 79 -2.77 25.58 -22.53
CA GLN A 79 -3.88 26.50 -22.83
C GLN A 79 -3.94 27.66 -21.84
N LEU A 80 -3.76 27.39 -20.54
CA LEU A 80 -3.68 28.43 -19.53
C LEU A 80 -2.51 29.39 -19.79
N CYS A 81 -1.31 28.87 -20.12
CA CYS A 81 -0.16 29.72 -20.44
C CYS A 81 -0.47 30.70 -21.60
N HIS A 82 -1.11 30.21 -22.66
CA HIS A 82 -1.53 31.04 -23.79
C HIS A 82 -2.55 32.11 -23.39
N GLN A 83 -3.55 31.73 -22.58
CA GLN A 83 -4.56 32.67 -22.08
C GLN A 83 -3.94 33.77 -21.22
N LEU A 84 -3.04 33.40 -20.30
CA LEU A 84 -2.33 34.35 -19.45
C LEU A 84 -1.50 35.35 -20.27
N LYS A 85 -0.76 34.87 -21.28
CA LYS A 85 0.04 35.75 -22.15
C LYS A 85 -0.80 36.62 -23.09
N THR A 86 -2.00 36.18 -23.44
CA THR A 86 -2.94 37.00 -24.22
C THR A 86 -3.53 38.14 -23.38
N LEU A 87 -3.95 37.83 -22.15
CA LEU A 87 -4.60 38.79 -21.25
C LEU A 87 -3.62 39.70 -20.51
N TYR A 88 -2.43 39.18 -20.19
CA TYR A 88 -1.38 39.89 -19.46
C TYR A 88 -0.03 39.74 -20.18
N PRO A 89 0.18 40.44 -21.30
CA PRO A 89 1.34 40.20 -22.17
C PRO A 89 2.69 40.43 -21.50
N THR A 90 2.75 41.30 -20.50
CA THR A 90 3.98 41.63 -19.77
C THR A 90 4.16 40.83 -18.48
N LEU A 91 3.24 39.93 -18.11
CA LEU A 91 3.31 39.14 -16.88
C LEU A 91 4.26 37.94 -17.08
N PRO A 92 5.36 37.83 -16.33
CA PRO A 92 6.27 36.70 -16.43
C PRO A 92 5.67 35.41 -15.86
N ILE A 93 5.92 34.29 -16.54
CA ILE A 93 5.49 32.93 -16.16
C ILE A 93 6.72 32.03 -16.09
N LEU A 94 6.96 31.45 -14.91
CA LEU A 94 7.95 30.42 -14.66
C LEU A 94 7.24 29.08 -14.43
N LEU A 95 7.53 28.09 -15.26
CA LEU A 95 7.03 26.74 -15.04
C LEU A 95 7.84 26.03 -13.96
N LEU A 96 7.15 25.41 -13.00
CA LEU A 96 7.73 24.49 -12.03
C LEU A 96 6.96 23.17 -12.10
N SER A 97 7.42 22.26 -12.95
CA SER A 97 6.64 21.10 -13.38
C SER A 97 7.40 19.78 -13.30
N SER A 98 6.70 18.68 -13.07
CA SER A 98 7.26 17.32 -13.25
C SER A 98 7.36 16.91 -14.74
N VAL A 99 6.74 17.66 -15.65
CA VAL A 99 6.76 17.40 -17.11
C VAL A 99 8.13 17.75 -17.69
N GLN A 100 8.80 16.77 -18.29
CA GLN A 100 10.11 16.95 -18.92
C GLN A 100 10.10 16.66 -20.43
N ASP A 101 8.93 16.40 -21.04
CA ASP A 101 8.84 16.15 -22.49
C ASP A 101 9.27 17.40 -23.28
N PRO A 102 10.36 17.35 -24.07
CA PRO A 102 10.87 18.51 -24.81
C PRO A 102 9.85 19.13 -25.78
N ARG A 103 8.90 18.34 -26.29
CA ARG A 103 7.86 18.84 -27.23
C ARG A 103 6.88 19.77 -26.52
N ILE A 104 6.46 19.37 -25.32
CA ILE A 104 5.54 20.14 -24.47
C ILE A 104 6.23 21.40 -23.95
N LEU A 105 7.48 21.29 -23.51
CA LEU A 105 8.28 22.46 -23.08
C LEU A 105 8.57 23.44 -24.23
N SER A 106 8.83 22.92 -25.44
CA SER A 106 8.96 23.77 -26.63
C SER A 106 7.66 24.49 -26.96
N ALA A 107 6.51 23.81 -26.84
CA ALA A 107 5.20 24.43 -27.05
C ALA A 107 4.92 25.53 -26.02
N ALA A 108 5.28 25.30 -24.74
CA ALA A 108 5.18 26.31 -23.69
C ALA A 108 6.04 27.55 -23.99
N ARG A 109 7.27 27.35 -24.47
CA ARG A 109 8.15 28.45 -24.87
C ARG A 109 7.56 29.26 -26.03
N VAL A 110 7.00 28.59 -27.04
CA VAL A 110 6.32 29.24 -28.18
C VAL A 110 5.08 30.01 -27.71
N ALA A 111 4.37 29.51 -26.68
CA ALA A 111 3.24 30.20 -26.05
C ALA A 111 3.64 31.44 -25.22
N GLY A 112 4.94 31.76 -25.14
CA GLY A 112 5.45 32.96 -24.50
C GLY A 112 5.81 32.81 -23.02
N VAL A 113 5.92 31.58 -22.50
CA VAL A 113 6.43 31.31 -21.15
C VAL A 113 7.90 31.75 -21.05
N ASP A 114 8.28 32.33 -19.90
CA ASP A 114 9.57 33.01 -19.75
C ASP A 114 10.64 32.11 -19.11
N GLY A 115 10.23 31.08 -18.36
CA GLY A 115 11.16 30.11 -17.80
C GLY A 115 10.57 28.74 -17.46
N TYR A 116 11.45 27.77 -17.17
CA TYR A 116 11.09 26.41 -16.73
C TYR A 116 12.14 25.83 -15.78
N ARG A 117 11.65 25.15 -14.73
CA ARG A 117 12.40 24.29 -13.81
C ARG A 117 11.61 23.01 -13.48
N PRO A 118 12.30 21.86 -13.28
CA PRO A 118 11.64 20.65 -12.82
C PRO A 118 11.26 20.72 -11.33
N LYS A 119 10.14 20.09 -10.95
CA LYS A 119 9.82 19.84 -9.53
C LYS A 119 10.92 19.00 -8.87
N GLY A 120 11.28 19.36 -7.64
CA GLY A 120 12.44 18.81 -6.93
C GLY A 120 13.75 19.60 -7.12
N THR A 121 13.71 20.71 -7.87
CA THR A 121 14.83 21.68 -7.89
C THR A 121 15.06 22.25 -6.48
N PRO A 122 16.31 22.33 -5.99
CA PRO A 122 16.60 22.97 -4.71
C PRO A 122 16.09 24.42 -4.65
N VAL A 123 15.53 24.83 -3.52
CA VAL A 123 14.88 26.14 -3.33
C VAL A 123 15.81 27.30 -3.73
N SER A 124 17.09 27.24 -3.40
CA SER A 124 18.07 28.27 -3.76
C SER A 124 18.21 28.48 -5.29
N GLN A 125 18.11 27.41 -6.08
CA GLN A 125 18.15 27.50 -7.54
C GLN A 125 16.82 28.00 -8.12
N LEU A 126 15.71 27.68 -7.45
CA LEU A 126 14.39 28.18 -7.84
C LEU A 126 14.26 29.69 -7.60
N VAL A 127 14.77 30.19 -6.46
CA VAL A 127 14.81 31.63 -6.13
C VAL A 127 15.60 32.41 -7.19
N ALA A 128 16.78 31.91 -7.57
CA ALA A 128 17.57 32.53 -8.63
C ALA A 128 16.82 32.60 -9.98
N ALA A 129 16.08 31.55 -10.33
CA ALA A 129 15.24 31.53 -11.55
C ALA A 129 14.09 32.54 -11.48
N ILE A 130 13.45 32.68 -10.31
CA ILE A 130 12.37 33.64 -10.07
C ILE A 130 12.89 35.08 -10.25
N GLU A 131 14.04 35.41 -9.67
CA GLU A 131 14.64 36.75 -9.77
C GLU A 131 15.05 37.12 -11.20
N GLU A 132 15.64 36.17 -11.93
CA GLU A 132 16.03 36.36 -13.34
C GLU A 132 14.80 36.59 -14.23
N VAL A 133 13.76 35.76 -14.08
CA VAL A 133 12.53 35.90 -14.87
C VAL A 133 11.77 37.18 -14.51
N ALA A 134 11.73 37.56 -13.23
CA ALA A 134 11.05 38.77 -12.78
C ALA A 134 11.70 40.08 -13.27
N THR A 135 13.00 40.05 -13.61
CA THR A 135 13.72 41.21 -14.18
C THR A 135 13.66 41.28 -15.71
N GLY A 136 12.88 40.38 -16.34
CA GLY A 136 12.70 40.32 -17.80
C GLY A 136 13.68 39.38 -18.51
N GLY A 137 14.47 38.61 -17.76
CA GLY A 137 15.29 37.53 -18.30
C GLY A 137 14.48 36.28 -18.66
N SER A 138 15.14 35.29 -19.24
CA SER A 138 14.52 34.01 -19.57
C SER A 138 15.34 32.86 -19.00
N HIS A 139 14.71 32.06 -18.13
CA HIS A 139 15.41 31.01 -17.40
C HIS A 139 14.87 29.63 -17.75
N TRP A 140 15.45 29.00 -18.77
CA TRP A 140 15.05 27.65 -19.18
C TRP A 140 16.17 26.65 -18.90
N VAL A 141 16.03 25.93 -17.80
CA VAL A 141 16.88 24.77 -17.53
C VAL A 141 16.07 23.52 -17.86
N VAL A 142 15.96 23.26 -19.15
CA VAL A 142 15.79 21.89 -19.62
C VAL A 142 17.13 21.25 -19.32
N ASN A 143 17.19 20.14 -18.57
CA ASN A 143 18.44 19.44 -18.32
C ASN A 143 19.04 18.97 -19.67
N ALA A 144 19.73 19.87 -20.36
CA ALA A 144 20.64 19.62 -21.46
C ALA A 144 22.02 19.37 -20.83
N ASN A 145 22.06 18.32 -19.99
CA ASN A 145 23.22 17.62 -19.44
C ASN A 145 24.04 18.31 -18.31
N PRO A 146 24.65 17.50 -17.41
CA PRO A 146 25.37 17.92 -16.18
C PRO A 146 26.61 18.80 -16.49
N PRO A 147 27.28 19.41 -15.48
CA PRO A 147 28.29 20.45 -15.71
C PRO A 147 29.40 20.00 -16.66
N GLN A 148 29.73 20.87 -17.62
CA GLN A 148 30.69 20.63 -18.71
C GLN A 148 32.15 20.82 -18.28
N THR A 149 33.06 20.01 -18.84
CA THR A 149 34.40 20.47 -19.26
C THR A 149 34.78 19.87 -20.62
N LEU A 150 34.94 20.79 -21.58
CA LEU A 150 35.83 20.83 -22.75
C LEU A 150 35.66 19.86 -23.94
N ILE A 151 35.74 20.50 -25.11
CA ILE A 151 35.45 20.07 -26.46
C ILE A 151 36.52 19.15 -27.04
N SER A 152 36.11 18.03 -27.62
CA SER A 152 36.64 17.52 -28.91
C SER A 152 35.59 16.64 -29.61
N SER A 153 35.50 16.76 -30.92
CA SER A 153 34.45 16.20 -31.79
C SER A 153 34.57 14.67 -32.03
N PRO A 154 33.67 14.10 -32.85
CA PRO A 154 32.61 13.19 -32.45
C PRO A 154 33.07 11.73 -32.33
N HIS A 155 32.89 11.11 -31.16
CA HIS A 155 32.94 9.66 -31.05
C HIS A 155 31.71 9.14 -30.29
N LYS A 156 30.90 8.37 -31.01
CA LYS A 156 29.85 7.51 -30.46
C LYS A 156 30.47 6.59 -29.38
N LEU A 157 29.67 6.26 -28.34
CA LEU A 157 29.74 5.10 -27.40
C LEU A 157 30.18 5.46 -25.95
N PRO A 158 29.66 4.83 -24.85
CA PRO A 158 29.75 3.38 -24.67
C PRO A 158 28.62 2.66 -23.93
N LEU A 159 27.56 3.26 -23.37
CA LEU A 159 26.70 2.52 -22.42
C LEU A 159 25.85 1.41 -23.06
N PHE A 160 25.42 1.56 -24.31
CA PHE A 160 24.71 0.49 -25.02
C PHE A 160 25.66 -0.62 -25.48
N ARG A 161 26.88 -0.29 -25.96
CA ARG A 161 27.93 -1.29 -26.22
C ARG A 161 28.48 -1.90 -24.94
N LEU A 162 28.52 -1.18 -23.82
CA LEU A 162 29.03 -1.67 -22.53
C LEU A 162 27.99 -2.59 -21.91
N ARG A 163 26.69 -2.26 -21.93
CA ARG A 163 25.62 -3.19 -21.53
C ARG A 163 25.57 -4.41 -22.44
N HIS A 164 25.70 -4.24 -23.75
CA HIS A 164 25.74 -5.34 -24.71
C HIS A 164 27.02 -6.19 -24.60
N ASN A 165 28.20 -5.58 -24.40
CA ASN A 165 29.48 -6.27 -24.24
C ASN A 165 29.65 -6.88 -22.84
N LEU A 166 29.11 -6.27 -21.77
CA LEU A 166 29.07 -6.87 -20.44
C LEU A 166 28.06 -8.03 -20.39
N ARG A 167 26.94 -7.93 -21.12
CA ARG A 167 25.99 -9.04 -21.31
C ARG A 167 26.63 -10.16 -22.13
N LEU A 168 27.27 -9.86 -23.26
CA LEU A 168 27.95 -10.86 -24.09
C LEU A 168 29.19 -11.46 -23.41
N SER A 169 30.01 -10.64 -22.74
CA SER A 169 31.18 -11.12 -21.98
C SER A 169 30.77 -11.90 -20.74
N GLY A 170 29.74 -11.45 -20.02
CA GLY A 170 29.15 -12.16 -18.89
C GLY A 170 28.51 -13.48 -19.30
N ILE A 171 27.73 -13.50 -20.39
CA ILE A 171 27.14 -14.74 -20.92
C ILE A 171 28.22 -15.68 -21.46
N ASN A 172 29.24 -15.18 -22.16
CA ASN A 172 30.33 -16.02 -22.66
C ASN A 172 31.18 -16.59 -21.52
N TYR A 173 31.49 -15.79 -20.50
CA TYR A 173 32.17 -16.26 -19.29
C TYR A 173 31.34 -17.30 -18.53
N ILE A 174 30.04 -17.08 -18.38
CA ILE A 174 29.12 -18.02 -17.75
C ILE A 174 29.02 -19.31 -18.59
N ASN A 175 28.96 -19.22 -19.92
CA ASN A 175 28.89 -20.38 -20.80
C ASN A 175 30.20 -21.18 -20.82
N ASP A 176 31.36 -20.53 -20.82
CA ASP A 176 32.68 -21.19 -20.74
C ASP A 176 32.88 -21.85 -19.36
N SER A 177 32.47 -21.16 -18.28
CA SER A 177 32.48 -21.72 -16.93
C SER A 177 31.51 -22.89 -16.80
N LEU A 178 30.31 -22.80 -17.40
CA LEU A 178 29.36 -23.91 -17.46
C LEU A 178 29.92 -25.09 -18.24
N ALA A 179 30.61 -24.86 -19.36
CA ALA A 179 31.23 -25.92 -20.15
C ALA A 179 32.34 -26.64 -19.37
N LYS A 180 33.18 -25.88 -18.64
CA LYS A 180 34.25 -26.42 -17.78
C LYS A 180 33.69 -27.22 -16.60
N VAL A 181 32.71 -26.66 -15.87
CA VAL A 181 32.05 -27.34 -14.75
C VAL A 181 31.30 -28.58 -15.24
N THR A 182 30.67 -28.53 -16.42
CA THR A 182 29.98 -29.68 -17.02
C THR A 182 30.98 -30.75 -17.48
N ALA A 183 32.13 -30.39 -18.06
CA ALA A 183 33.18 -31.33 -18.42
C ALA A 183 33.82 -32.01 -17.20
N GLN A 184 34.04 -31.27 -16.11
CA GLN A 184 34.51 -31.80 -14.83
C GLN A 184 33.48 -32.72 -14.15
N LEU A 185 32.18 -32.51 -14.37
CA LEU A 185 31.14 -33.43 -13.93
C LEU A 185 31.10 -34.74 -14.75
N HIS A 186 31.72 -34.78 -15.93
CA HIS A 186 31.79 -35.97 -16.79
C HIS A 186 33.10 -36.75 -16.66
N THR A 187 34.08 -36.29 -15.89
CA THR A 187 35.30 -37.05 -15.61
C THR A 187 35.00 -38.26 -14.72
N PRO A 188 35.33 -39.50 -15.16
CA PRO A 188 35.03 -40.70 -14.39
C PRO A 188 35.92 -40.79 -13.15
N GLY A 189 35.32 -41.12 -12.00
CA GLY A 189 36.03 -41.30 -10.73
C GLY A 189 36.09 -40.08 -9.81
N LEU A 190 35.30 -39.03 -10.04
CA LEU A 190 35.22 -37.91 -9.11
C LEU A 190 34.60 -38.30 -7.75
N PRO A 191 35.12 -37.75 -6.63
CA PRO A 191 34.50 -37.88 -5.31
C PRO A 191 33.07 -37.32 -5.30
N ILE A 192 32.15 -37.98 -4.58
CA ILE A 192 30.72 -37.62 -4.51
C ILE A 192 30.52 -36.17 -4.04
N LEU A 193 31.34 -35.71 -3.11
CA LEU A 193 31.23 -34.36 -2.54
C LEU A 193 31.60 -33.28 -3.57
N ASP A 194 32.63 -33.53 -4.38
CA ASP A 194 33.02 -32.66 -5.48
C ASP A 194 31.97 -32.66 -6.59
N GLN A 195 31.33 -33.81 -6.86
CA GLN A 195 30.23 -33.90 -7.82
C GLN A 195 29.02 -33.06 -7.39
N VAL A 196 28.67 -33.04 -6.10
CA VAL A 196 27.58 -32.22 -5.56
C VAL A 196 27.93 -30.74 -5.59
N VAL A 197 29.16 -30.37 -5.24
CA VAL A 197 29.64 -28.97 -5.29
C VAL A 197 29.63 -28.45 -6.73
N LEU A 198 30.16 -29.21 -7.68
CA LEU A 198 30.15 -28.84 -9.10
C LEU A 198 28.72 -28.79 -9.67
N ALA A 199 27.82 -29.68 -9.23
CA ALA A 199 26.40 -29.63 -9.60
C ALA A 199 25.69 -28.39 -9.03
N GLY A 200 26.04 -27.96 -7.82
CA GLY A 200 25.57 -26.70 -7.21
C GLY A 200 26.06 -25.49 -8.00
N GLN A 201 27.36 -25.42 -8.27
CA GLN A 201 27.96 -24.35 -9.06
C GLN A 201 27.37 -24.24 -10.47
N ARG A 202 27.02 -25.37 -11.09
CA ARG A 202 26.31 -25.40 -12.37
C ARG A 202 24.91 -24.77 -12.28
N ARG A 203 24.15 -25.02 -11.20
CA ARG A 203 22.82 -24.41 -11.00
C ARG A 203 22.92 -22.91 -10.77
N GLU A 204 23.90 -22.47 -9.99
CA GLU A 204 24.16 -21.05 -9.75
C GLU A 204 24.53 -20.31 -11.04
N LEU A 205 25.39 -20.90 -11.88
CA LEU A 205 25.76 -20.33 -13.17
C LEU A 205 24.56 -20.27 -14.14
N LEU A 206 23.66 -21.28 -14.12
CA LEU A 206 22.42 -21.26 -14.90
C LEU A 206 21.44 -20.19 -14.40
N ALA A 207 21.30 -20.04 -13.08
CA ALA A 207 20.46 -19.00 -12.46
C ALA A 207 21.01 -17.59 -12.74
N ALA A 208 22.32 -17.40 -12.64
CA ALA A 208 23.01 -16.17 -13.01
C ALA A 208 22.78 -15.84 -14.49
N ARG A 209 22.84 -16.83 -15.39
CA ARG A 209 22.52 -16.66 -16.83
C ARG A 209 21.08 -16.22 -17.05
N TRP A 210 20.14 -16.86 -16.37
CA TRP A 210 18.72 -16.53 -16.45
C TRP A 210 18.44 -15.10 -15.96
N LEU A 211 19.05 -14.71 -14.85
CA LEU A 211 18.92 -13.38 -14.25
C LEU A 211 19.54 -12.28 -15.13
N LEU A 212 20.69 -12.55 -15.76
CA LEU A 212 21.32 -11.65 -16.73
C LEU A 212 20.46 -11.43 -17.98
N ASN A 213 19.77 -12.47 -18.44
CA ASN A 213 18.78 -12.37 -19.51
C ASN A 213 17.47 -11.70 -19.07
N GLY A 214 17.06 -11.83 -17.80
CA GLY A 214 15.85 -11.20 -17.28
C GLY A 214 15.97 -9.68 -17.09
N LEU A 215 17.08 -9.23 -16.51
CA LEU A 215 17.27 -7.84 -16.06
C LEU A 215 17.88 -6.89 -17.11
N LEU A 216 18.61 -7.42 -18.10
CA LEU A 216 19.35 -6.60 -19.09
C LEU A 216 18.82 -6.75 -20.53
N SER A 217 17.66 -7.39 -20.72
CA SER A 217 17.01 -7.48 -22.04
C SER A 217 16.26 -6.20 -22.39
N SER A 218 16.50 -5.67 -23.59
CA SER A 218 15.72 -4.52 -24.09
C SER A 218 14.30 -4.95 -24.50
N PRO A 219 13.29 -4.05 -24.43
CA PRO A 219 11.91 -4.38 -24.77
C PRO A 219 11.69 -4.85 -26.22
N GLN A 220 12.59 -4.52 -27.15
CA GLN A 220 12.46 -4.87 -28.57
C GLN A 220 12.89 -6.31 -28.91
N GLU A 221 13.60 -7.02 -28.03
CA GLU A 221 14.03 -8.42 -28.31
C GLU A 221 13.06 -9.49 -27.78
N ARG A 222 12.12 -9.15 -26.87
CA ARG A 222 11.12 -10.12 -26.36
C ARG A 222 10.11 -10.57 -27.40
N GLN A 223 9.97 -9.84 -28.51
CA GLN A 223 9.04 -10.21 -29.59
C GLN A 223 9.68 -11.09 -30.68
N GLN A 224 10.99 -11.37 -30.66
CA GLN A 224 11.66 -12.18 -31.70
C GLN A 224 12.01 -13.61 -31.28
N GLN A 225 11.91 -13.99 -30.00
CA GLN A 225 12.13 -15.39 -29.58
C GLN A 225 10.91 -16.31 -29.73
N GLN A 226 9.81 -15.80 -30.31
CA GLN A 226 8.57 -16.54 -30.48
C GLN A 226 8.30 -16.94 -31.94
N PHE A 227 9.32 -17.14 -32.79
CA PHE A 227 9.10 -17.76 -34.09
C PHE A 227 10.31 -18.58 -34.56
N THR A 228 10.15 -19.92 -34.62
CA THR A 228 10.45 -20.76 -35.80
C THR A 228 9.98 -22.23 -35.59
N PRO A 229 9.70 -23.01 -36.67
CA PRO A 229 8.78 -24.17 -36.66
C PRO A 229 9.40 -25.58 -36.85
N SER A 230 8.67 -26.61 -36.34
CA SER A 230 8.46 -28.05 -36.75
C SER A 230 9.66 -28.99 -37.11
N PRO A 231 9.55 -30.35 -37.20
CA PRO A 231 8.37 -31.26 -37.14
C PRO A 231 8.54 -32.59 -36.31
N GLY A 232 7.45 -33.34 -36.10
CA GLY A 232 7.53 -34.82 -36.10
C GLY A 232 6.81 -35.62 -35.01
N GLN A 233 5.78 -36.36 -35.45
CA GLN A 233 5.28 -37.67 -34.99
C GLN A 233 4.39 -37.81 -33.73
N LEU A 234 3.16 -38.24 -34.03
CA LEU A 234 2.18 -38.92 -33.16
C LEU A 234 2.76 -40.24 -32.60
N PRO A 235 2.21 -40.72 -31.45
CA PRO A 235 1.37 -41.90 -31.57
C PRO A 235 0.07 -41.89 -30.71
N VAL A 236 -0.98 -42.30 -31.42
CA VAL A 236 -2.20 -43.07 -31.12
C VAL A 236 -2.32 -43.83 -29.76
N ILE A 237 -3.38 -43.51 -28.99
CA ILE A 237 -4.44 -44.35 -28.31
C ILE A 237 -3.99 -45.40 -27.23
N PRO A 238 -4.78 -45.80 -26.17
CA PRO A 238 -6.23 -45.64 -25.92
C PRO A 238 -6.70 -45.14 -24.54
N SER A 239 -7.95 -44.69 -24.51
CA SER A 239 -8.84 -44.63 -23.35
C SER A 239 -9.23 -46.02 -22.83
N PRO A 240 -9.68 -46.12 -21.57
CA PRO A 240 -10.75 -47.04 -21.25
C PRO A 240 -11.98 -46.34 -20.66
N SER A 241 -13.13 -46.80 -21.17
CA SER A 241 -14.47 -46.59 -20.65
C SER A 241 -14.63 -46.97 -19.17
N SER A 242 -15.57 -46.31 -18.52
CA SER A 242 -16.49 -46.84 -17.49
C SER A 242 -17.55 -45.75 -17.27
N ALA A 243 -18.83 -45.95 -17.04
CA ALA A 243 -19.80 -47.03 -17.22
C ALA A 243 -21.16 -46.35 -16.94
N ILE A 244 -22.25 -46.93 -17.45
CA ILE A 244 -23.61 -46.39 -17.50
C ILE A 244 -24.43 -46.93 -16.30
N VAL A 245 -25.14 -46.02 -15.59
CA VAL A 245 -26.47 -46.16 -14.90
C VAL A 245 -26.53 -46.87 -13.52
N PRO A 246 -27.52 -46.62 -12.61
CA PRO A 246 -28.71 -45.75 -12.68
C PRO A 246 -28.90 -44.71 -11.55
N THR A 247 -29.81 -43.80 -11.86
CA THR A 247 -30.73 -43.06 -10.98
C THR A 247 -31.25 -43.87 -9.80
N ASP A 248 -31.11 -43.34 -8.59
CA ASP A 248 -32.09 -43.54 -7.51
C ASP A 248 -32.44 -42.19 -6.91
N SER A 249 -33.75 -41.99 -6.82
CA SER A 249 -34.39 -40.81 -6.28
C SER A 249 -34.51 -41.01 -4.77
N GLU A 250 -33.76 -40.25 -3.98
CA GLU A 250 -34.03 -40.12 -2.56
C GLU A 250 -34.30 -38.64 -2.25
N GLU A 251 -35.60 -38.38 -2.16
CA GLU A 251 -36.27 -37.43 -1.29
C GLU A 251 -35.43 -36.24 -0.80
N GLN A 252 -35.56 -35.13 -1.54
CA GLN A 252 -35.35 -33.79 -0.98
C GLN A 252 -36.25 -33.62 0.25
N LEU A 253 -35.64 -33.79 1.42
CA LEU A 253 -36.16 -33.36 2.71
C LEU A 253 -36.36 -31.84 2.66
N ILE A 254 -37.54 -31.42 2.20
CA ILE A 254 -38.05 -30.06 2.46
C ILE A 254 -38.32 -30.00 3.96
N SER A 255 -37.30 -29.66 4.73
CA SER A 255 -37.44 -29.38 6.16
C SER A 255 -38.28 -28.10 6.30
N PRO A 256 -39.37 -28.10 7.07
CA PRO A 256 -40.08 -26.87 7.38
C PRO A 256 -39.12 -25.92 8.10
N LEU A 257 -39.02 -24.69 7.60
CA LEU A 257 -38.13 -23.65 8.13
C LEU A 257 -38.35 -23.52 9.66
N PRO A 258 -37.36 -23.80 10.51
CA PRO A 258 -37.58 -23.84 11.95
C PRO A 258 -37.86 -22.44 12.47
N ILE A 259 -38.91 -22.31 13.29
CA ILE A 259 -39.28 -21.09 14.05
C ILE A 259 -38.06 -20.52 14.81
N ASN A 260 -37.07 -21.37 15.10
CA ASN A 260 -35.82 -21.04 15.79
C ASN A 260 -34.83 -20.20 14.98
N SER A 261 -34.81 -20.22 13.63
CA SER A 261 -33.83 -19.42 12.86
C SER A 261 -34.08 -17.92 12.99
N ARG A 262 -35.35 -17.50 13.10
CA ARG A 262 -35.72 -16.11 13.43
C ARG A 262 -35.30 -15.74 14.85
N ALA A 263 -35.47 -16.65 15.82
CA ALA A 263 -35.04 -16.41 17.19
C ALA A 263 -33.52 -16.24 17.28
N LEU A 264 -32.76 -17.06 16.55
CA LEU A 264 -31.32 -16.95 16.41
C LEU A 264 -30.90 -15.59 15.81
N GLN A 265 -31.53 -15.19 14.69
CA GLN A 265 -31.29 -13.86 14.10
C GLN A 265 -31.56 -12.75 15.12
N LEU A 266 -32.70 -12.78 15.83
CA LEU A 266 -33.05 -11.77 16.83
C LEU A 266 -32.01 -11.71 17.96
N ALA A 267 -31.54 -12.86 18.45
CA ALA A 267 -30.51 -12.92 19.49
C ALA A 267 -29.16 -12.34 19.04
N LEU A 268 -28.70 -12.68 17.83
CA LEU A 268 -27.47 -12.12 17.26
C LEU A 268 -27.59 -10.63 16.97
N PHE A 269 -28.71 -10.20 16.36
CA PHE A 269 -28.90 -8.82 15.95
C PHE A 269 -29.07 -7.91 17.17
N SER A 270 -29.78 -8.36 18.21
CA SER A 270 -29.87 -7.63 19.48
C SER A 270 -28.50 -7.50 20.17
N SER A 271 -27.68 -8.56 20.16
CA SER A 271 -26.30 -8.50 20.67
C SER A 271 -25.46 -7.49 19.89
N CYS A 272 -25.58 -7.46 18.56
CA CYS A 272 -24.91 -6.50 17.71
C CYS A 272 -25.39 -5.05 17.98
N VAL A 273 -26.70 -4.83 18.09
CA VAL A 273 -27.29 -3.51 18.42
C VAL A 273 -26.81 -3.00 19.78
N ASN A 274 -26.67 -3.88 20.77
CA ASN A 274 -26.12 -3.51 22.07
C ASN A 274 -24.66 -3.05 21.95
N LYS A 275 -23.84 -3.78 21.16
CA LYS A 275 -22.45 -3.39 20.91
C LYS A 275 -22.31 -2.12 20.09
N LEU A 276 -23.25 -1.81 19.19
CA LEU A 276 -23.28 -0.54 18.46
C LEU A 276 -23.45 0.68 19.39
N GLN A 277 -23.90 0.49 20.64
CA GLN A 277 -23.94 1.56 21.65
C GLN A 277 -22.56 1.92 22.21
N PHE A 278 -21.54 1.06 22.02
CA PHE A 278 -20.18 1.37 22.42
C PHE A 278 -19.58 2.49 21.54
N PRO A 279 -18.47 3.11 21.99
CA PRO A 279 -17.69 4.00 21.15
C PRO A 279 -17.29 3.29 19.85
N LEU A 280 -17.44 3.97 18.72
CA LEU A 280 -17.11 3.43 17.39
C LEU A 280 -15.82 4.02 16.82
N VAL A 281 -14.92 4.45 17.72
CA VAL A 281 -13.56 4.87 17.35
C VAL A 281 -12.79 3.64 16.85
N ASN A 282 -12.05 3.79 15.76
CA ASN A 282 -11.17 2.73 15.30
C ASN A 282 -9.93 2.70 16.19
N VAL A 283 -9.69 1.56 16.85
CA VAL A 283 -8.51 1.35 17.73
C VAL A 283 -7.43 0.50 17.07
N THR A 284 -7.60 0.19 15.78
CA THR A 284 -6.60 -0.52 14.98
C THR A 284 -5.64 0.47 14.32
N ASP A 285 -4.49 -0.04 13.87
CA ASP A 285 -3.54 0.75 13.08
C ASP A 285 -3.93 0.86 11.58
N ILE A 286 -5.11 0.35 11.21
CA ILE A 286 -5.58 0.26 9.83
C ILE A 286 -6.69 1.29 9.62
N PRO A 287 -6.53 2.29 8.73
CA PRO A 287 -7.58 3.29 8.51
C PRO A 287 -8.82 2.66 7.86
N LEU A 288 -10.01 2.91 8.42
CA LEU A 288 -11.28 2.46 7.85
C LEU A 288 -11.98 3.65 7.18
N GLU A 289 -12.61 3.44 6.04
CA GLU A 289 -13.29 4.48 5.26
C GLU A 289 -14.35 5.21 6.09
N ILE A 290 -15.04 4.48 6.96
CA ILE A 290 -16.03 5.03 7.90
C ILE A 290 -15.43 5.94 8.98
N ASP A 291 -14.11 5.97 9.18
CA ASP A 291 -13.47 6.82 10.20
C ASP A 291 -13.61 8.31 9.91
N ILE A 292 -13.87 8.67 8.65
CA ILE A 292 -14.19 10.05 8.29
C ILE A 292 -15.51 10.53 8.91
N LEU A 293 -16.44 9.62 9.18
CA LEU A 293 -17.78 9.94 9.64
C LEU A 293 -17.79 10.42 11.09
N ARG A 294 -18.75 11.28 11.42
CA ARG A 294 -19.14 11.50 12.81
C ARG A 294 -19.66 10.21 13.43
N GLU A 295 -19.51 10.07 14.74
CA GLU A 295 -19.91 8.85 15.44
C GLU A 295 -21.41 8.56 15.33
N ASP A 296 -22.27 9.60 15.37
CA ASP A 296 -23.72 9.45 15.12
C ASP A 296 -23.98 8.88 13.73
N LYS A 297 -23.34 9.43 12.70
CA LYS A 297 -23.52 8.99 11.30
C LYS A 297 -22.94 7.60 11.04
N LYS A 298 -21.82 7.27 11.67
CA LYS A 298 -21.22 5.93 11.64
C LYS A 298 -22.19 4.90 12.25
N ARG A 299 -22.81 5.22 13.38
CA ARG A 299 -23.80 4.37 14.04
C ARG A 299 -25.08 4.24 13.21
N ASP A 300 -25.59 5.34 12.66
CA ASP A 300 -26.76 5.34 11.76
C ASP A 300 -26.53 4.40 10.56
N LEU A 301 -25.34 4.47 9.94
CA LEU A 301 -24.98 3.64 8.79
C LEU A 301 -24.93 2.15 9.16
N LEU A 302 -24.23 1.78 10.24
CA LEU A 302 -24.14 0.38 10.68
C LEU A 302 -25.50 -0.18 11.06
N TYR A 303 -26.35 0.60 11.73
CA TYR A 303 -27.72 0.21 12.07
C TYR A 303 -28.58 0.02 10.82
N LEU A 304 -28.47 0.93 9.84
CA LEU A 304 -29.18 0.82 8.57
C LEU A 304 -28.79 -0.45 7.82
N ILE A 305 -27.49 -0.78 7.74
CA ILE A 305 -27.02 -2.01 7.09
C ILE A 305 -27.61 -3.23 7.79
N LEU A 306 -27.59 -3.27 9.13
CA LEU A 306 -28.17 -4.37 9.90
C LEU A 306 -29.67 -4.52 9.64
N GLN A 307 -30.42 -3.41 9.56
CA GLN A 307 -31.85 -3.41 9.23
C GLN A 307 -32.11 -3.92 7.80
N LYS A 308 -31.30 -3.50 6.83
CA LYS A 308 -31.42 -3.95 5.43
C LYS A 308 -31.10 -5.43 5.28
N LEU A 309 -30.06 -5.90 5.96
CA LEU A 309 -29.73 -7.32 6.02
C LEU A 309 -30.87 -8.13 6.64
N ALA A 310 -31.47 -7.65 7.75
CA ALA A 310 -32.63 -8.32 8.35
C ALA A 310 -33.78 -8.49 7.34
N LYS A 311 -34.11 -7.42 6.60
CA LYS A 311 -35.17 -7.42 5.59
C LYS A 311 -34.86 -8.38 4.44
N GLN A 312 -33.63 -8.37 3.93
CA GLN A 312 -33.20 -9.29 2.87
C GLN A 312 -33.26 -10.75 3.33
N LEU A 313 -32.85 -11.05 4.57
CA LEU A 313 -32.96 -12.40 5.12
C LEU A 313 -34.43 -12.86 5.17
N ASP A 314 -35.35 -12.00 5.57
CA ASP A 314 -36.79 -12.33 5.58
C ASP A 314 -37.36 -12.54 4.16
N GLU A 315 -36.91 -11.76 3.17
CA GLU A 315 -37.28 -11.94 1.76
C GLU A 315 -36.73 -13.27 1.21
N ILE A 316 -35.49 -13.63 1.54
CA ILE A 316 -34.87 -14.91 1.16
C ILE A 316 -35.58 -16.10 1.79
N ARG A 317 -36.01 -15.99 3.06
CA ARG A 317 -36.83 -17.03 3.70
C ARG A 317 -38.16 -17.23 3.00
N ALA A 318 -38.76 -16.15 2.48
CA ALA A 318 -40.02 -16.23 1.74
C ALA A 318 -39.85 -16.88 0.35
N SER A 319 -38.67 -16.77 -0.26
CA SER A 319 -38.40 -17.32 -1.61
C SER A 319 -38.01 -18.80 -1.65
N LYS A 320 -37.89 -19.48 -0.50
CA LYS A 320 -37.60 -20.93 -0.37
C LYS A 320 -36.29 -21.37 -1.08
N ILE A 321 -35.26 -20.54 -1.05
CA ILE A 321 -33.92 -20.87 -1.59
C ILE A 321 -33.29 -22.02 -0.79
N THR A 322 -32.52 -22.90 -1.45
CA THR A 322 -31.77 -24.00 -0.80
C THR A 322 -30.34 -23.56 -0.41
N ILE A 323 -29.70 -24.29 0.51
CA ILE A 323 -28.34 -23.99 0.99
C ILE A 323 -27.32 -24.00 -0.17
N GLU A 324 -27.42 -24.98 -1.08
CA GLU A 324 -26.51 -25.15 -2.24
C GLU A 324 -26.56 -23.96 -3.20
N GLN A 325 -27.72 -23.31 -3.31
CA GLN A 325 -27.89 -22.14 -4.18
C GLN A 325 -27.31 -20.87 -3.55
N LEU A 326 -27.20 -20.82 -2.22
CA LEU A 326 -26.81 -19.62 -1.48
C LEU A 326 -25.40 -19.14 -1.83
N GLU A 327 -24.47 -20.07 -2.06
CA GLU A 327 -23.10 -19.74 -2.42
C GLU A 327 -23.03 -18.99 -3.76
N GLY A 328 -23.87 -19.38 -4.73
CA GLY A 328 -23.98 -18.72 -6.03
C GLY A 328 -24.63 -17.32 -5.95
N PHE A 329 -25.47 -17.07 -4.93
CA PHE A 329 -26.16 -15.79 -4.75
C PHE A 329 -25.48 -14.83 -3.79
N LYS A 330 -24.45 -15.25 -3.03
CA LYS A 330 -23.80 -14.43 -1.99
C LYS A 330 -23.37 -13.04 -2.50
N ASN A 331 -22.75 -13.00 -3.67
CA ASN A 331 -22.23 -11.74 -4.24
C ASN A 331 -23.38 -10.81 -4.68
N THR A 332 -24.50 -11.37 -5.15
CA THR A 332 -25.71 -10.61 -5.49
C THR A 332 -26.36 -10.04 -4.24
N ILE A 333 -26.49 -10.84 -3.18
CA ILE A 333 -27.05 -10.40 -1.89
C ILE A 333 -26.23 -9.23 -1.33
N LEU A 334 -24.91 -9.34 -1.31
CA LEU A 334 -24.01 -8.28 -0.85
C LEU A 334 -24.11 -7.01 -1.72
N PHE A 335 -24.22 -7.19 -3.04
CA PHE A 335 -24.36 -6.07 -3.97
C PHE A 335 -25.68 -5.32 -3.74
N ASP A 336 -26.79 -6.05 -3.62
CA ASP A 336 -28.10 -5.47 -3.34
C ASP A 336 -28.13 -4.79 -1.97
N LEU A 337 -27.48 -5.39 -0.96
CA LEU A 337 -27.34 -4.80 0.38
C LEU A 337 -26.60 -3.46 0.31
N TRP A 338 -25.48 -3.42 -0.41
CA TRP A 338 -24.71 -2.20 -0.61
C TRP A 338 -25.52 -1.15 -1.37
N GLN A 339 -26.12 -1.50 -2.52
CA GLN A 339 -26.85 -0.55 -3.36
C GLN A 339 -28.05 0.07 -2.63
N THR A 340 -28.82 -0.74 -1.90
CA THR A 340 -29.95 -0.26 -1.10
C THR A 340 -29.49 0.60 0.07
N THR A 341 -28.36 0.25 0.70
CA THR A 341 -27.78 1.06 1.78
C THR A 341 -27.29 2.41 1.27
N VAL A 342 -26.54 2.47 0.16
CA VAL A 342 -26.09 3.73 -0.45
C VAL A 342 -27.28 4.64 -0.74
N THR A 343 -28.34 4.08 -1.33
CA THR A 343 -29.54 4.83 -1.72
C THR A 343 -30.26 5.44 -0.50
N ASP A 344 -30.42 4.67 0.57
CA ASP A 344 -31.18 5.09 1.74
C ASP A 344 -30.36 5.96 2.71
N PHE A 345 -29.08 5.65 2.89
CA PHE A 345 -28.20 6.39 3.81
C PHE A 345 -27.99 7.83 3.34
N PHE A 346 -27.77 8.02 2.05
CA PHE A 346 -27.54 9.34 1.47
C PHE A 346 -28.83 10.01 0.97
N GLY A 347 -29.92 9.26 0.86
CA GLY A 347 -31.22 9.73 0.40
C GLY A 347 -31.39 9.64 -1.12
N LYS A 348 -32.41 8.89 -1.55
CA LYS A 348 -32.68 8.57 -2.97
C LYS A 348 -32.70 9.77 -3.91
N PHE A 349 -33.23 10.90 -3.45
CA PHE A 349 -33.37 12.13 -4.25
C PHE A 349 -32.44 13.25 -3.75
N ALA A 350 -31.44 12.91 -2.93
CA ALA A 350 -30.48 13.89 -2.46
C ALA A 350 -29.72 14.44 -3.66
N ARG A 351 -29.72 15.77 -3.76
CA ARG A 351 -28.94 16.49 -4.74
C ARG A 351 -27.92 17.33 -4.03
N VAL A 352 -26.72 17.34 -4.58
CA VAL A 352 -25.61 18.09 -4.03
C VAL A 352 -25.09 19.02 -5.11
N GLN A 353 -24.85 20.25 -4.69
CA GLN A 353 -24.31 21.28 -5.56
C GLN A 353 -22.79 21.10 -5.62
N VAL A 354 -22.28 20.76 -6.80
CA VAL A 354 -20.85 20.70 -7.10
C VAL A 354 -20.57 21.79 -8.13
N GLY A 355 -19.98 22.90 -7.67
CA GLY A 355 -19.85 24.12 -8.45
C GLY A 355 -21.23 24.73 -8.82
N LYS A 356 -21.54 24.81 -10.11
CA LYS A 356 -22.81 25.33 -10.64
C LYS A 356 -23.82 24.25 -11.01
N GLN A 357 -23.44 22.98 -10.92
CA GLN A 357 -24.27 21.85 -11.32
C GLN A 357 -24.89 21.20 -10.09
N ASN A 358 -26.16 20.80 -10.22
CA ASN A 358 -26.87 20.05 -9.20
C ASN A 358 -26.88 18.58 -9.62
N ILE A 359 -26.03 17.78 -8.99
CA ILE A 359 -25.87 16.36 -9.34
C ILE A 359 -26.71 15.48 -8.43
N GLU A 360 -27.24 14.40 -8.98
CA GLU A 360 -27.93 13.38 -8.20
C GLU A 360 -26.89 12.55 -7.45
N PHE A 361 -26.87 12.75 -6.14
CA PHE A 361 -25.80 12.31 -5.25
C PHE A 361 -25.57 10.79 -5.32
N VAL A 362 -26.66 10.03 -5.21
CA VAL A 362 -26.64 8.56 -5.22
C VAL A 362 -26.17 8.01 -6.57
N ASN A 363 -26.56 8.62 -7.69
CA ASN A 363 -26.18 8.13 -9.02
C ASN A 363 -24.67 8.15 -9.22
N VAL A 364 -23.98 9.20 -8.74
CA VAL A 364 -22.52 9.28 -8.80
C VAL A 364 -21.87 8.18 -7.97
N LEU A 365 -22.39 7.90 -6.77
CA LEU A 365 -21.85 6.85 -5.91
C LEU A 365 -22.01 5.44 -6.50
N LEU A 366 -23.09 5.21 -7.24
CA LEU A 366 -23.39 3.91 -7.86
C LEU A 366 -22.57 3.63 -9.14
N GLN A 367 -21.92 4.64 -9.75
CA GLN A 367 -21.10 4.46 -10.96
C GLN A 367 -19.92 3.50 -10.78
N ASN A 368 -19.41 3.33 -9.55
CA ASN A 368 -18.28 2.46 -9.21
C ASN A 368 -18.66 1.05 -8.73
N SER A 369 -19.91 0.65 -8.93
CA SER A 369 -20.45 -0.66 -8.54
C SER A 369 -19.49 -1.83 -8.80
N ARG A 370 -18.88 -1.91 -9.99
CA ARG A 370 -17.97 -3.01 -10.36
C ARG A 370 -16.72 -3.07 -9.48
N VAL A 371 -16.06 -1.94 -9.24
CA VAL A 371 -14.84 -1.88 -8.43
C VAL A 371 -15.17 -2.23 -6.98
N ILE A 372 -16.27 -1.69 -6.45
CA ILE A 372 -16.74 -2.00 -5.09
C ILE A 372 -17.04 -3.50 -4.94
N GLN A 373 -17.71 -4.09 -5.92
CA GLN A 373 -18.04 -5.50 -5.90
C GLN A 373 -16.78 -6.37 -5.88
N THR A 374 -15.83 -6.13 -6.78
CA THR A 374 -14.63 -6.98 -6.90
C THR A 374 -13.59 -6.73 -5.80
N GLU A 375 -13.39 -5.48 -5.41
CA GLU A 375 -12.29 -5.12 -4.51
C GLU A 375 -12.66 -5.15 -3.03
N ILE A 376 -13.94 -5.04 -2.68
CA ILE A 376 -14.41 -5.00 -1.29
C ILE A 376 -15.41 -6.11 -1.01
N LEU A 377 -16.58 -6.10 -1.66
CA LEU A 377 -17.70 -6.98 -1.28
C LEU A 377 -17.38 -8.47 -1.47
N ASN A 378 -16.86 -8.85 -2.64
CA ASN A 378 -16.55 -10.26 -2.94
C ASN A 378 -15.40 -10.82 -2.09
N LYS A 379 -14.61 -9.96 -1.44
CA LYS A 379 -13.48 -10.35 -0.58
C LYS A 379 -13.88 -10.50 0.90
N ILE A 380 -15.14 -10.21 1.27
CA ILE A 380 -15.61 -10.38 2.65
C ILE A 380 -15.69 -11.89 2.94
N PRO A 381 -14.93 -12.41 3.92
CA PRO A 381 -14.89 -13.84 4.20
C PRO A 381 -16.13 -14.29 4.99
N PHE A 382 -16.43 -15.58 4.92
CA PHE A 382 -17.45 -16.28 5.71
C PHE A 382 -18.91 -15.81 5.53
N VAL A 383 -19.22 -15.08 4.47
CA VAL A 383 -20.59 -14.57 4.23
C VAL A 383 -21.57 -15.70 3.95
N ALA A 384 -21.17 -16.72 3.18
CA ALA A 384 -22.07 -17.84 2.85
C ALA A 384 -22.41 -18.67 4.09
N GLU A 385 -21.42 -18.86 4.97
CA GLU A 385 -21.50 -19.58 6.23
C GLU A 385 -22.40 -18.82 7.21
N LEU A 386 -22.23 -17.51 7.33
CA LEU A 386 -23.11 -16.66 8.14
C LEU A 386 -24.56 -16.68 7.63
N LEU A 387 -24.77 -16.56 6.32
CA LEU A 387 -26.11 -16.60 5.73
C LEU A 387 -26.76 -17.97 5.94
N SER A 388 -25.99 -19.06 5.77
CA SER A 388 -26.49 -20.43 6.00
C SER A 388 -26.93 -20.61 7.46
N TYR A 389 -26.07 -20.17 8.39
CA TYR A 389 -26.34 -20.18 9.83
C TYR A 389 -27.62 -19.40 10.19
N LEU A 390 -27.79 -18.18 9.65
CA LEU A 390 -28.93 -17.31 9.97
C LEU A 390 -30.25 -17.74 9.31
N LEU A 391 -30.20 -18.33 8.11
CA LEU A 391 -31.39 -18.72 7.36
C LEU A 391 -31.90 -20.10 7.77
N PHE A 392 -30.99 -21.05 7.95
CA PHE A 392 -31.29 -22.47 8.08
C PHE A 392 -30.91 -23.08 9.44
N GLN A 393 -30.24 -22.34 10.33
CA GLN A 393 -29.74 -22.85 11.62
C GLN A 393 -28.83 -24.08 11.44
N THR A 394 -28.01 -24.07 10.39
CA THR A 394 -26.97 -25.09 10.19
C THR A 394 -25.87 -24.91 11.23
N ASP A 395 -25.05 -25.94 11.44
CA ASP A 395 -23.80 -25.75 12.13
C ASP A 395 -22.95 -24.69 11.41
N LEU A 396 -22.21 -23.90 12.19
CA LEU A 396 -21.31 -22.90 11.64
C LEU A 396 -19.99 -23.60 11.35
N HIS A 397 -19.64 -23.73 10.08
CA HIS A 397 -18.40 -24.35 9.65
C HIS A 397 -17.33 -23.30 9.43
N ILE A 398 -16.29 -23.31 10.26
CA ILE A 398 -15.08 -22.50 10.09
C ILE A 398 -13.91 -23.46 10.21
N ASP A 399 -13.11 -23.61 9.16
CA ASP A 399 -11.85 -24.37 9.22
C ASP A 399 -12.01 -25.82 9.71
N ASN A 400 -12.77 -26.66 9.00
CA ASN A 400 -13.06 -28.05 9.37
C ASN A 400 -13.69 -28.27 10.77
N ASN A 401 -13.84 -27.22 11.57
CA ASN A 401 -14.50 -27.24 12.86
C ASN A 401 -15.97 -26.90 12.62
N SER A 402 -16.83 -27.84 13.01
CA SER A 402 -18.28 -27.64 13.04
C SER A 402 -18.65 -27.12 14.42
N TYR A 403 -19.13 -25.88 14.49
CA TYR A 403 -19.68 -25.34 15.72
C TYR A 403 -21.19 -25.62 15.72
N PRO A 404 -21.72 -26.40 16.68
CA PRO A 404 -23.13 -26.75 16.73
C PRO A 404 -24.01 -25.50 16.74
N ALA A 405 -25.11 -25.52 15.97
CA ALA A 405 -25.88 -24.31 15.70
C ALA A 405 -26.32 -23.52 16.95
N ASP A 406 -26.65 -24.23 18.03
CA ASP A 406 -27.15 -23.66 19.28
C ASP A 406 -26.05 -23.27 20.30
N SER A 407 -24.79 -23.64 20.03
CA SER A 407 -23.65 -23.44 20.93
C SER A 407 -23.34 -21.95 21.15
N SER A 408 -22.77 -21.63 22.32
CA SER A 408 -22.25 -20.29 22.60
C SER A 408 -21.13 -19.90 21.65
N ASP A 409 -20.31 -20.87 21.23
CA ASP A 409 -19.15 -20.65 20.38
C ASP A 409 -19.58 -20.33 18.94
N ALA A 410 -20.58 -21.04 18.39
CA ALA A 410 -21.17 -20.70 17.10
C ALA A 410 -21.72 -19.27 17.11
N LYS A 411 -22.46 -18.90 18.17
CA LYS A 411 -23.00 -17.54 18.33
C LYS A 411 -21.90 -16.50 18.41
N TYR A 412 -20.82 -16.76 19.15
CA TYR A 412 -19.68 -15.85 19.27
C TYR A 412 -18.99 -15.62 17.91
N GLN A 413 -18.70 -16.69 17.18
CA GLN A 413 -18.06 -16.61 15.87
C GLN A 413 -18.97 -15.95 14.83
N ALA A 414 -20.25 -16.35 14.77
CA ALA A 414 -21.24 -15.74 13.87
C ALA A 414 -21.43 -14.25 14.15
N LEU A 415 -21.39 -13.84 15.42
CA LEU A 415 -21.44 -12.43 15.80
C LEU A 415 -20.21 -11.66 15.28
N GLY A 416 -19.00 -12.23 15.39
CA GLY A 416 -17.79 -11.62 14.83
C GLY A 416 -17.84 -11.48 13.31
N ILE A 417 -18.32 -12.50 12.60
CA ILE A 417 -18.49 -12.45 11.13
C ILE A 417 -19.55 -11.42 10.73
N LEU A 418 -20.67 -11.34 11.47
CA LEU A 418 -21.71 -10.34 11.25
C LEU A 418 -21.18 -8.92 11.45
N GLU A 419 -20.46 -8.67 12.55
CA GLU A 419 -19.86 -7.35 12.82
C GLU A 419 -18.88 -6.95 11.72
N ASN A 420 -18.03 -7.87 11.27
CA ASN A 420 -17.11 -7.62 10.16
C ASN A 420 -17.86 -7.32 8.86
N LEU A 421 -18.92 -8.08 8.54
CA LEU A 421 -19.77 -7.83 7.37
C LEU A 421 -20.34 -6.41 7.40
N LEU A 422 -20.91 -5.98 8.54
CA LEU A 422 -21.46 -4.63 8.68
C LEU A 422 -20.40 -3.55 8.45
N ILE A 423 -19.21 -3.71 9.05
CA ILE A 423 -18.12 -2.74 8.93
C ILE A 423 -17.59 -2.67 7.50
N GLN A 424 -17.41 -3.81 6.83
CA GLN A 424 -16.90 -3.86 5.45
C GLN A 424 -17.92 -3.31 4.43
N VAL A 425 -19.21 -3.59 4.62
CA VAL A 425 -20.28 -2.95 3.82
C VAL A 425 -20.35 -1.45 4.09
N ALA A 426 -20.19 -1.01 5.34
CA ALA A 426 -20.14 0.41 5.66
C ALA A 426 -18.94 1.10 4.99
N ASN A 427 -17.77 0.45 4.99
CA ASN A 427 -16.59 0.94 4.27
C ASN A 427 -16.85 1.07 2.77
N SER A 428 -17.52 0.08 2.16
CA SER A 428 -17.84 0.11 0.73
C SER A 428 -18.91 1.14 0.36
N VAL A 429 -19.80 1.52 1.29
CA VAL A 429 -20.74 2.64 1.12
C VAL A 429 -20.00 3.98 1.10
N ILE A 430 -18.97 4.15 1.92
CA ILE A 430 -18.21 5.40 2.04
C ILE A 430 -17.09 5.53 1.01
N GLN A 431 -16.56 4.43 0.47
CA GLN A 431 -15.45 4.49 -0.48
C GLN A 431 -15.75 5.35 -1.74
N PRO A 432 -16.91 5.23 -2.42
CA PRO A 432 -17.20 6.08 -3.58
C PRO A 432 -17.37 7.55 -3.19
N LEU A 433 -17.88 7.81 -1.98
CA LEU A 433 -18.01 9.17 -1.44
C LEU A 433 -16.63 9.82 -1.34
N LEU A 434 -15.66 9.10 -0.78
CA LEU A 434 -14.27 9.56 -0.65
C LEU A 434 -13.56 9.77 -1.98
N ASN A 435 -13.98 9.08 -3.05
CA ASN A 435 -13.36 9.22 -4.36
C ASN A 435 -13.91 10.41 -5.15
N TYR A 436 -15.20 10.70 -5.03
CA TYR A 436 -15.88 11.66 -5.91
C TYR A 436 -16.38 12.91 -5.22
N LEU A 437 -16.79 12.80 -3.96
CA LEU A 437 -17.54 13.84 -3.26
C LEU A 437 -16.92 14.20 -1.91
N ALA A 438 -15.66 13.82 -1.70
CA ALA A 438 -14.96 14.01 -0.44
C ALA A 438 -14.93 15.48 0.00
N ASP A 439 -14.66 16.37 -0.94
CA ASP A 439 -14.50 17.80 -0.65
C ASP A 439 -15.79 18.63 -0.71
N VAL A 440 -16.94 18.01 -0.93
CA VAL A 440 -18.18 18.76 -1.05
C VAL A 440 -18.66 19.26 0.31
N GLU A 441 -18.81 20.57 0.46
CA GLU A 441 -19.11 21.23 1.74
C GLU A 441 -20.40 20.74 2.41
N ALA A 442 -21.43 20.43 1.61
CA ALA A 442 -22.67 19.85 2.13
C ALA A 442 -22.45 18.46 2.74
N VAL A 443 -21.54 17.66 2.15
CA VAL A 443 -21.16 16.34 2.66
C VAL A 443 -20.39 16.50 3.96
N LYS A 444 -19.36 17.36 3.98
CA LYS A 444 -18.53 17.62 5.18
C LYS A 444 -19.39 17.97 6.39
N LYS A 445 -20.29 18.95 6.23
CA LYS A 445 -21.17 19.43 7.31
C LYS A 445 -22.15 18.36 7.80
N THR A 446 -22.62 17.50 6.89
CA THR A 446 -23.65 16.51 7.20
C THR A 446 -23.07 15.23 7.79
N PHE A 447 -21.93 14.77 7.28
CA PHE A 447 -21.42 13.42 7.53
C PHE A 447 -20.11 13.38 8.31
N TYR A 448 -19.21 14.35 8.18
CA TYR A 448 -17.83 14.20 8.64
C TYR A 448 -17.59 14.65 10.07
N ASN A 449 -16.66 13.95 10.73
CA ASN A 449 -16.12 14.35 12.02
C ASN A 449 -15.44 15.72 11.91
N ARG A 450 -15.45 16.49 13.01
CA ARG A 450 -14.80 17.80 13.10
C ARG A 450 -13.30 17.73 12.78
N ASN A 451 -12.67 16.59 13.07
CA ASN A 451 -11.26 16.31 12.76
C ASN A 451 -10.99 16.07 11.26
N PHE A 452 -12.03 16.01 10.42
CA PHE A 452 -11.94 15.78 8.98
C PHE A 452 -12.78 16.83 8.21
N ILE A 453 -12.79 18.07 8.68
CA ILE A 453 -13.47 19.18 7.97
C ILE A 453 -12.53 19.83 6.98
N SER A 454 -11.24 19.97 7.32
CA SER A 454 -10.29 20.61 6.43
C SER A 454 -9.99 19.70 5.23
N THR A 455 -9.86 20.30 4.04
CA THR A 455 -9.43 19.56 2.84
C THR A 455 -8.09 18.86 3.06
N ARG A 456 -7.18 19.46 3.83
CA ARG A 456 -5.89 18.83 4.19
C ARG A 456 -6.06 17.54 4.97
N GLU A 457 -6.93 17.51 5.98
CA GLU A 457 -7.16 16.31 6.80
C GLU A 457 -7.84 15.21 5.99
N ILE A 458 -8.79 15.58 5.12
CA ILE A 458 -9.46 14.65 4.20
C ILE A 458 -8.45 14.03 3.23
N GLU A 459 -7.57 14.82 2.61
CA GLU A 459 -6.54 14.32 1.71
C GLU A 459 -5.50 13.45 2.44
N ARG A 460 -5.09 13.82 3.65
CA ARG A 460 -4.24 12.96 4.49
C ARG A 460 -4.91 11.61 4.74
N PHE A 461 -6.18 11.62 5.13
CA PHE A 461 -6.94 10.41 5.37
C PHE A 461 -7.10 9.54 4.10
N ARG A 462 -7.37 10.14 2.93
CA ARG A 462 -7.42 9.44 1.64
C ARG A 462 -6.06 8.83 1.25
N ASN A 463 -4.96 9.52 1.58
CA ASN A 463 -3.61 9.01 1.37
C ASN A 463 -3.31 7.82 2.29
N ASP A 464 -3.72 7.88 3.55
CA ASP A 464 -3.59 6.77 4.50
C ASP A 464 -4.39 5.54 4.03
N LEU A 465 -5.60 5.73 3.52
CA LEU A 465 -6.40 4.67 2.88
C LEU A 465 -5.73 4.12 1.61
N SER A 466 -5.14 4.98 0.79
CA SER A 466 -4.39 4.55 -0.40
C SER A 466 -3.19 3.68 -0.04
N TRP A 467 -2.50 4.00 1.06
CA TRP A 467 -1.43 3.16 1.61
C TRP A 467 -1.96 1.83 2.13
N LYS A 468 -3.10 1.82 2.84
CA LYS A 468 -3.77 0.58 3.24
C LYS A 468 -3.98 -0.36 2.06
N TYR A 469 -4.59 0.11 0.96
CA TYR A 469 -4.86 -0.75 -0.20
C TYR A 469 -3.60 -1.32 -0.83
N ARG A 470 -2.55 -0.49 -0.98
CA ARG A 470 -1.26 -0.94 -1.55
C ARG A 470 -0.62 -1.99 -0.64
N LEU A 471 -0.58 -1.75 0.66
CA LEU A 471 0.01 -2.68 1.62
C LEU A 471 -0.77 -3.99 1.67
N ASN A 472 -2.11 -3.94 1.58
CA ASN A 472 -2.93 -5.14 1.52
C ASN A 472 -2.67 -5.96 0.26
N ASN A 473 -2.69 -5.32 -0.90
CA ASN A 473 -2.53 -5.99 -2.20
C ASN A 473 -1.16 -6.63 -2.41
N TYR A 474 -0.11 -6.13 -1.73
CA TYR A 474 1.25 -6.62 -1.93
C TYR A 474 1.80 -7.44 -0.76
N VAL A 475 1.38 -7.16 0.48
CA VAL A 475 2.03 -7.69 1.69
C VAL A 475 1.03 -8.33 2.65
N ASN A 476 0.06 -7.58 3.17
CA ASN A 476 -0.75 -8.06 4.29
C ASN A 476 -1.63 -9.25 3.90
N GLU A 477 -2.25 -9.22 2.72
CA GLU A 477 -3.10 -10.33 2.26
C GLU A 477 -2.26 -11.59 2.02
N ALA A 478 -1.10 -11.45 1.36
CA ALA A 478 -0.18 -12.55 1.12
C ALA A 478 0.31 -13.18 2.43
N LYS A 479 0.64 -12.34 3.42
CA LYS A 479 1.01 -12.76 4.76
C LYS A 479 -0.13 -13.50 5.46
N ALA A 480 -1.36 -12.98 5.42
CA ALA A 480 -2.52 -13.60 6.03
C ALA A 480 -2.87 -14.95 5.39
N ILE A 481 -2.76 -15.06 4.06
CA ILE A 481 -2.90 -16.33 3.31
C ILE A 481 -1.83 -17.34 3.76
N PHE A 482 -0.56 -16.92 3.83
CA PHE A 482 0.54 -17.78 4.28
C PHE A 482 0.35 -18.28 5.72
N GLU A 483 -0.07 -17.39 6.61
CA GLU A 483 -0.35 -17.70 8.02
C GLU A 483 -1.72 -18.38 8.23
N SER A 484 -2.46 -18.66 7.15
CA SER A 484 -3.78 -19.31 7.17
C SER A 484 -4.76 -18.64 8.13
N ARG A 485 -4.89 -17.31 8.02
CA ARG A 485 -5.80 -16.53 8.84
C ARG A 485 -6.58 -15.50 8.03
N TYR A 486 -7.78 -15.21 8.51
CA TYR A 486 -8.58 -14.05 8.12
C TYR A 486 -8.59 -13.05 9.27
N GLU A 487 -8.38 -11.80 8.93
CA GLU A 487 -8.47 -10.69 9.88
C GLU A 487 -9.86 -10.05 9.78
N LEU A 488 -10.59 -10.01 10.89
CA LEU A 488 -11.95 -9.50 10.97
C LEU A 488 -12.02 -8.28 11.87
N PHE A 489 -12.85 -7.31 11.50
CA PHE A 489 -13.18 -6.17 12.37
C PHE A 489 -14.38 -6.49 13.25
N VAL A 490 -14.29 -6.17 14.54
CA VAL A 490 -15.34 -6.43 15.54
C VAL A 490 -15.61 -5.21 16.40
N LEU A 491 -16.82 -5.16 16.96
CA LEU A 491 -17.25 -4.10 17.88
C LEU A 491 -16.85 -4.49 19.30
N ALA A 492 -15.82 -3.80 19.82
CA ALA A 492 -15.32 -3.97 21.17
C ALA A 492 -15.73 -2.79 22.08
N PRO A 493 -15.67 -2.94 23.41
CA PRO A 493 -16.06 -1.87 24.34
C PRO A 493 -15.29 -0.55 24.18
N ARG A 494 -14.08 -0.60 23.61
CA ARG A 494 -13.22 0.58 23.39
C ARG A 494 -13.31 1.16 21.98
N GLY A 495 -13.98 0.48 21.04
CA GLY A 495 -13.89 0.83 19.63
C GLY A 495 -14.04 -0.35 18.68
N ILE A 496 -13.81 -0.08 17.41
CA ILE A 496 -13.63 -1.11 16.39
C ILE A 496 -12.24 -1.71 16.55
N ALA A 497 -12.18 -3.00 16.83
CA ALA A 497 -10.95 -3.77 17.00
C ALA A 497 -10.80 -4.83 15.91
N GLN A 498 -9.63 -5.46 15.85
CA GLN A 498 -9.33 -6.53 14.90
C GLN A 498 -9.14 -7.85 15.66
N ILE A 499 -9.69 -8.93 15.14
CA ILE A 499 -9.46 -10.31 15.59
C ILE A 499 -9.03 -11.17 14.41
N SER A 500 -8.29 -12.25 14.70
CA SER A 500 -7.90 -13.22 13.68
C SER A 500 -8.67 -14.53 13.84
N ILE A 501 -9.23 -15.04 12.74
CA ILE A 501 -9.79 -16.40 12.65
C ILE A 501 -8.85 -17.23 11.79
N TYR A 502 -8.40 -18.37 12.32
CA TYR A 502 -7.61 -19.31 11.54
C TYR A 502 -8.52 -20.10 10.58
N ALA A 503 -8.09 -20.22 9.32
CA ALA A 503 -8.72 -21.08 8.32
C ALA A 503 -7.74 -21.45 7.20
N PRO A 504 -7.83 -22.63 6.58
CA PRO A 504 -6.84 -23.11 5.64
C PRO A 504 -7.02 -22.38 4.31
N ARG A 505 -5.99 -21.66 3.89
CA ARG A 505 -6.01 -20.84 2.66
C ARG A 505 -5.08 -21.41 1.58
N LYS A 506 -4.98 -22.75 1.48
CA LYS A 506 -4.04 -23.45 0.58
C LYS A 506 -4.32 -23.18 -0.90
N GLU A 507 -5.59 -23.17 -1.28
CA GLU A 507 -5.98 -22.88 -2.67
C GLU A 507 -5.64 -21.44 -3.05
N GLU A 508 -5.93 -20.48 -2.16
CA GLU A 508 -5.56 -19.08 -2.35
C GLU A 508 -4.05 -18.91 -2.45
N LEU A 509 -3.28 -19.58 -1.58
CA LEU A 509 -1.82 -19.58 -1.61
C LEU A 509 -1.27 -20.08 -2.96
N ALA A 510 -1.87 -21.13 -3.53
CA ALA A 510 -1.47 -21.68 -4.82
C ALA A 510 -1.76 -20.75 -6.00
N THR A 511 -2.73 -19.84 -5.86
CA THR A 511 -3.08 -18.85 -6.90
C THR A 511 -2.25 -17.56 -6.83
N LEU A 512 -1.46 -17.36 -5.77
CA LEU A 512 -0.63 -16.15 -5.62
C LEU A 512 0.42 -16.07 -6.73
N SER A 513 0.63 -14.84 -7.23
CA SER A 513 1.64 -14.56 -8.24
C SER A 513 2.26 -13.17 -8.03
N GLY A 514 3.40 -12.92 -8.66
CA GLY A 514 4.08 -11.60 -8.59
C GLY A 514 4.60 -11.26 -7.21
N VAL A 515 4.34 -10.02 -6.75
CA VAL A 515 4.82 -9.50 -5.47
C VAL A 515 4.24 -10.26 -4.26
N PRO A 516 2.92 -10.56 -4.17
CA PRO A 516 2.37 -11.41 -3.12
C PRO A 516 3.10 -12.75 -2.94
N LEU A 517 3.37 -13.46 -4.04
CA LEU A 517 4.12 -14.73 -3.99
C LEU A 517 5.56 -14.53 -3.50
N PHE A 518 6.21 -13.44 -3.93
CA PHE A 518 7.55 -13.13 -3.43
C PHE A 518 7.56 -12.88 -1.92
N VAL A 519 6.54 -12.21 -1.38
CA VAL A 519 6.40 -11.99 0.08
C VAL A 519 6.29 -13.32 0.82
N THR A 520 5.47 -14.27 0.35
CA THR A 520 5.36 -15.58 1.02
C THR A 520 6.65 -16.38 0.96
N LEU A 521 7.38 -16.35 -0.16
CA LEU A 521 8.70 -16.98 -0.28
C LEU A 521 9.74 -16.37 0.66
N VAL A 522 9.70 -15.05 0.86
CA VAL A 522 10.57 -14.36 1.82
C VAL A 522 10.24 -14.78 3.25
N LEU A 523 8.95 -14.88 3.61
CA LEU A 523 8.53 -15.36 4.93
C LEU A 523 9.00 -16.81 5.16
N GLU A 524 8.77 -17.70 4.21
CA GLU A 524 9.23 -19.10 4.28
C GLU A 524 10.76 -19.21 4.42
N PHE A 525 11.50 -18.39 3.66
CA PHE A 525 12.96 -18.32 3.75
C PHE A 525 13.43 -17.85 5.14
N TRP A 526 12.77 -16.84 5.71
CA TRP A 526 13.07 -16.36 7.06
C TRP A 526 12.78 -17.42 8.12
N ASP A 527 11.66 -18.13 8.02
CA ASP A 527 11.31 -19.21 8.96
C ASP A 527 12.32 -20.38 8.87
N ALA A 528 12.85 -20.66 7.68
CA ALA A 528 13.88 -21.70 7.47
C ALA A 528 15.28 -21.29 8.00
N ILE A 529 15.57 -19.99 8.09
CA ILE A 529 16.89 -19.47 8.47
C ILE A 529 16.96 -19.01 9.92
N ALA A 530 15.88 -18.45 10.47
CA ALA A 530 15.84 -17.89 11.81
C ALA A 530 16.40 -18.86 12.88
N PRO A 531 16.05 -20.17 12.90
CA PRO A 531 16.61 -21.11 13.87
C PRO A 531 18.13 -21.27 13.76
N ARG A 532 18.68 -21.25 12.54
CA ARG A 532 20.13 -21.39 12.29
C ARG A 532 20.91 -20.14 12.64
N LEU A 533 20.33 -18.96 12.38
CA LEU A 533 20.96 -17.70 12.75
C LEU A 533 20.96 -17.52 14.27
N GLN A 534 19.85 -17.87 14.93
CA GLN A 534 19.76 -17.83 16.39
C GLN A 534 20.74 -18.80 17.06
N SER A 535 20.95 -19.99 16.49
CA SER A 535 21.95 -20.93 17.03
C SER A 535 23.38 -20.40 16.88
N LEU A 536 23.74 -19.79 15.75
CA LEU A 536 25.05 -19.13 15.55
C LEU A 536 25.27 -17.96 16.52
N ILE A 537 24.27 -17.11 16.72
CA ILE A 537 24.34 -16.00 17.67
C ILE A 537 24.47 -16.53 19.11
N SER A 538 23.71 -17.57 19.48
CA SER A 538 23.81 -18.18 20.81
C SER A 538 25.18 -18.82 21.05
N PHE A 539 25.77 -19.44 20.03
CA PHE A 539 27.11 -20.00 20.06
C PHE A 539 28.16 -18.91 20.25
N LEU A 540 28.11 -17.84 19.45
CA LEU A 540 29.00 -16.67 19.59
C LEU A 540 28.85 -16.01 20.96
N GLY A 541 27.62 -15.84 21.44
CA GLY A 541 27.33 -15.30 22.76
C GLY A 541 27.93 -16.16 23.88
N SER A 542 27.79 -17.48 23.80
CA SER A 542 28.42 -18.41 24.76
C SER A 542 29.95 -18.34 24.72
N GLY A 543 30.55 -18.16 23.54
CA GLY A 543 31.99 -17.96 23.37
C GLY A 543 32.48 -16.65 23.99
N ILE A 544 31.74 -15.55 23.79
CA ILE A 544 32.04 -14.25 24.40
C ILE A 544 31.95 -14.33 25.92
N VAL A 545 30.89 -14.93 26.45
CA VAL A 545 30.72 -15.13 27.91
C VAL A 545 31.84 -16.01 28.48
N PHE A 546 32.24 -17.06 27.77
CA PHE A 546 33.36 -17.91 28.17
C PHE A 546 34.68 -17.12 28.22
N ILE A 547 34.99 -16.31 27.19
CA ILE A 547 36.21 -15.48 27.17
C ILE A 547 36.21 -14.48 28.34
N LEU A 548 35.09 -13.78 28.56
CA LEU A 548 34.96 -12.82 29.65
C LEU A 548 35.11 -13.46 31.04
N THR A 549 34.43 -14.58 31.27
CA THR A 549 34.41 -15.22 32.60
C THR A 549 35.64 -16.07 32.88
N GLN A 550 36.06 -16.91 31.93
CA GLN A 550 37.11 -17.90 32.15
C GLN A 550 38.50 -17.38 31.79
N VAL A 551 38.64 -16.57 30.73
CA VAL A 551 39.95 -16.08 30.30
C VAL A 551 40.29 -14.79 31.03
N ILE A 552 39.44 -13.77 30.92
CA ILE A 552 39.68 -12.45 31.53
C ILE A 552 39.47 -12.52 33.05
N GLY A 553 38.34 -13.09 33.50
CA GLY A 553 38.01 -13.19 34.92
C GLY A 553 39.04 -13.98 35.74
N ARG A 554 39.50 -15.14 35.25
CA ARG A 554 40.57 -15.90 35.93
C ARG A 554 41.93 -15.23 35.82
N GLY A 555 42.24 -14.59 34.68
CA GLY A 555 43.48 -13.82 34.51
C GLY A 555 43.62 -12.69 35.53
N LEU A 556 42.57 -11.86 35.69
CA LEU A 556 42.53 -10.82 36.72
C LEU A 556 42.59 -11.39 38.14
N GLY A 557 41.91 -12.52 38.40
CA GLY A 557 41.95 -13.20 39.69
C GLY A 557 43.35 -13.70 40.07
N LEU A 558 44.13 -14.19 39.11
CA LEU A 558 45.52 -14.59 39.32
C LEU A 558 46.44 -13.40 39.57
N ILE A 559 46.28 -12.30 38.82
CA ILE A 559 47.03 -11.06 39.04
C ILE A 559 46.73 -10.49 40.43
N GLY A 560 45.45 -10.43 40.83
CA GLY A 560 45.05 -9.99 42.15
C GLY A 560 45.65 -10.85 43.28
N ARG A 561 45.66 -12.18 43.12
CA ARG A 561 46.32 -13.09 44.07
C ARG A 561 47.83 -12.90 44.12
N GLY A 562 48.48 -12.68 42.97
CA GLY A 562 49.92 -12.39 42.91
C GLY A 562 50.29 -11.08 43.63
N ILE A 563 49.49 -10.03 43.47
CA ILE A 563 49.67 -8.75 44.18
C ILE A 563 49.46 -8.94 45.69
N LEU A 564 48.41 -9.65 46.11
CA LEU A 564 48.15 -9.94 47.53
C LEU A 564 49.28 -10.75 48.19
N GLN A 565 49.85 -11.73 47.47
CA GLN A 565 50.99 -12.51 47.96
C GLN A 565 52.29 -11.69 48.00
N GLY A 566 52.47 -10.75 47.06
CA GLY A 566 53.62 -9.84 47.06
C GLY A 566 53.58 -8.79 48.18
N ILE A 567 52.39 -8.37 48.61
CA ILE A 567 52.22 -7.40 49.71
C ILE A 567 52.26 -8.10 51.09
N GLY A 568 51.81 -9.36 51.17
CA GLY A 568 51.74 -10.12 52.42
C GLY A 568 53.10 -10.56 53.01
N SER A 569 54.18 -10.54 52.24
CA SER A 569 55.51 -10.97 52.70
C SER A 569 56.30 -9.90 53.46
N VAL A 570 55.85 -8.63 53.48
CA VAL A 570 56.62 -7.52 54.08
C VAL A 570 56.16 -7.15 55.51
N SER A 571 55.04 -7.69 56.01
CA SER A 571 54.42 -7.17 57.26
C SER A 571 54.58 -8.05 58.52
N PHE A 572 55.14 -9.26 58.42
CA PHE A 572 55.09 -10.24 59.54
C PHE A 572 56.34 -10.35 60.42
N GLN A 573 57.41 -9.58 60.18
CA GLN A 573 58.64 -9.68 60.99
C GLN A 573 58.65 -8.84 62.29
N ASP A 574 57.79 -7.83 62.45
CA ASP A 574 57.92 -6.88 63.58
C ASP A 574 57.04 -7.17 64.82
N LYS A 575 56.19 -8.20 64.81
CA LYS A 575 55.22 -8.43 65.91
C LYS A 575 55.61 -9.49 66.94
N ASN A 576 56.72 -10.21 66.77
CA ASN A 576 57.10 -11.33 67.66
C ASN A 576 58.11 -11.00 68.77
N LEU A 577 58.60 -9.77 68.89
CA LEU A 577 59.64 -9.43 69.89
C LEU A 577 59.11 -8.78 71.19
N LYS A 578 57.82 -8.47 71.32
CA LYS A 578 57.31 -7.66 72.45
C LYS A 578 56.42 -8.38 73.47
N ARG A 579 56.33 -9.72 73.45
CA ARG A 579 55.39 -10.46 74.30
C ARG A 579 56.01 -11.48 75.28
N ASN A 580 57.34 -11.53 75.41
CA ASN A 580 58.03 -12.53 76.26
C ASN A 580 58.76 -11.98 77.51
N SER A 581 58.56 -10.73 77.94
CA SER A 581 59.28 -10.16 79.09
C SER A 581 58.46 -9.85 80.34
N GLU A 582 57.19 -10.27 80.43
CA GLU A 582 56.40 -10.15 81.67
C GLU A 582 55.76 -11.49 82.05
N LYS A 583 56.59 -12.39 82.57
CA LYS A 583 56.23 -13.45 83.55
C LYS A 583 57.46 -14.32 83.83
N GLN A 584 58.33 -13.90 84.74
CA GLN A 584 58.87 -14.74 85.83
C GLN A 584 59.82 -13.92 86.71
N LYS A 585 59.84 -14.32 87.99
CA LYS A 585 60.75 -13.90 89.05
C LYS A 585 62.21 -13.83 88.63
#